data_AF-A0AAE7M5W9-F1
#
_entry.id   AF-A0AAE7M5W9-F1
#
_cell.length_a   1.000
_cell.length_b   1.000
_cell.length_c   1.000
_cell.angle_alpha   90.00
_cell.angle_beta   90.00
_cell.angle_gamma   90.00
#
_symmetry.space_group_name_H-M   'P 1'
#
loop_
_entity.id
_entity.type
_entity.pdbx_description
1 polymer ?
#
loop_
_entity_poly.entity_id
_entity_poly.type
_entity_poly.pdbx_seq_one_letter_code
_entity_poly.pdbx_strand_id
1 'polypeptide(L)'
;MVVLSELKQRRHQLGSSRSIRRLLERRWWVVVLALMLTGLGAALTGVLFKAGIKLLGSWRLDLLAGLPAWAVLPALGALGGLISGLMVSNLAPAAGGSGITHIMGFLKHRAVPMGLQVGLVKLVAGIVAIGSGFPLGPEGPAVQMGGSVAWQMARWLKAPVAFRRVIVAAGGGAGIAAVFSAPIGGFVYAVEELLHSARPVVLLLVIVTTFWADAWADVLGLAGLSPSSGGLDATEGFQLEREYTPLVNFLPIDLGYLIALGMVVGVLAELYCRYVLAMQRRGNAWFGDRLVLRMVISGGVLGGVYAFLPEPFHNLEGLQHLIADGKADIPMALGTFAVLFFSTGLAASSGAPGGLFFPMLTLGGAIGLACGIWVEALTGHVPSTYVFAGMGAFVASCSRTPITAMFLAFALTKDLLILKPILVACLASFLVARLFDHRSIYERQMGMELLVESHLQAQRERRGGIHHAWDGSVRRRAFQPPQPPGRTARSPDDPAG
;
A
#
# COMPACT_ATOMS: atom_id res chain seq x y z
N MET A 1 13.08 19.24 -28.80
CA MET A 1 13.32 18.82 -27.40
C MET A 1 12.73 17.44 -27.06
N VAL A 2 11.48 17.12 -27.48
CA VAL A 2 10.81 15.83 -27.19
C VAL A 2 11.54 14.59 -27.74
N VAL A 3 12.07 14.66 -28.97
CA VAL A 3 12.81 13.54 -29.58
C VAL A 3 14.11 13.21 -28.83
N LEU A 4 14.80 14.23 -28.30
CA LEU A 4 16.01 14.04 -27.52
C LEU A 4 15.72 13.44 -26.13
N SER A 5 14.59 13.81 -25.50
CA SER A 5 14.17 13.16 -24.25
C SER A 5 13.79 11.69 -24.48
N GLU A 6 13.07 11.38 -25.56
CA GLU A 6 12.68 10.00 -25.91
C GLU A 6 13.89 9.12 -26.23
N LEU A 7 14.87 9.63 -26.99
CA LEU A 7 16.11 8.90 -27.29
C LEU A 7 16.96 8.64 -26.04
N LYS A 8 17.00 9.60 -25.11
CA LYS A 8 17.70 9.44 -23.83
C LYS A 8 17.00 8.40 -22.94
N GLN A 9 15.67 8.42 -22.92
CA GLN A 9 14.84 7.42 -22.24
C GLN A 9 15.05 6.03 -22.84
N ARG A 10 15.00 5.88 -24.17
CA ARG A 10 15.25 4.60 -24.87
C ARG A 10 16.67 4.07 -24.59
N ARG A 11 17.71 4.91 -24.65
CA ARG A 11 19.09 4.48 -24.32
C ARG A 11 19.21 4.01 -22.87
N HIS A 12 18.61 4.75 -21.92
CA HIS A 12 18.62 4.37 -20.51
C HIS A 12 17.85 3.06 -20.26
N GLN A 13 16.72 2.86 -20.95
CA GLN A 13 15.92 1.63 -20.88
C GLN A 13 16.66 0.42 -21.46
N LEU A 14 17.35 0.58 -22.60
CA LEU A 14 18.17 -0.46 -23.22
C LEU A 14 19.39 -0.83 -22.35
N GLY A 15 20.04 0.15 -21.72
CA GLY A 15 21.14 -0.08 -20.79
C GLY A 15 20.70 -0.87 -19.54
N SER A 16 19.54 -0.53 -18.98
CA SER A 16 18.93 -1.22 -17.84
C SER A 16 18.64 -2.69 -18.14
N SER A 17 17.98 -2.99 -19.26
CA SER A 17 17.66 -4.37 -19.63
C SER A 17 18.91 -5.21 -19.92
N ARG A 18 19.93 -4.63 -20.56
CA ARG A 18 21.22 -5.29 -20.77
C ARG A 18 21.93 -5.59 -19.45
N SER A 19 21.87 -4.69 -18.47
CA SER A 19 22.47 -4.90 -17.15
C SER A 19 21.79 -6.04 -16.38
N ILE A 20 20.45 -6.11 -16.40
CA ILE A 20 19.70 -7.19 -15.74
C ILE A 20 19.99 -8.52 -16.43
N ARG A 21 19.98 -8.54 -17.77
CA ARG A 21 20.27 -9.74 -18.55
C ARG A 21 21.70 -10.26 -18.30
N ARG A 22 22.71 -9.39 -18.26
CA ARG A 22 24.08 -9.78 -17.90
C ARG A 22 24.20 -10.32 -16.48
N LEU A 23 23.43 -9.79 -15.53
CA LEU A 23 23.39 -10.31 -14.16
C LEU A 23 22.80 -11.71 -14.12
N LEU A 24 21.72 -11.94 -14.84
CA LEU A 24 21.10 -13.27 -14.99
C LEU A 24 22.08 -14.23 -15.68
N GLU A 25 22.62 -13.88 -16.85
CA GLU A 25 23.58 -14.73 -17.57
C GLU A 25 24.79 -15.15 -16.73
N ARG A 26 25.29 -14.28 -15.84
CA ARG A 26 26.46 -14.57 -15.00
C ARG A 26 26.14 -15.19 -13.64
N ARG A 27 24.97 -14.90 -13.06
CA ARG A 27 24.65 -15.19 -11.64
C ARG A 27 23.18 -15.60 -11.43
N TRP A 28 22.55 -16.23 -12.41
CA TRP A 28 21.12 -16.56 -12.34
C TRP A 28 20.72 -17.34 -11.08
N TRP A 29 21.51 -18.32 -10.65
CA TRP A 29 21.24 -19.08 -9.42
C TRP A 29 21.17 -18.19 -8.17
N VAL A 30 22.11 -17.24 -8.05
CA VAL A 30 22.14 -16.29 -6.92
C VAL A 30 20.94 -15.34 -6.99
N VAL A 31 20.54 -14.95 -8.19
CA VAL A 31 19.34 -14.11 -8.40
C VAL A 31 18.09 -14.87 -7.99
N VAL A 32 17.91 -16.10 -8.44
CA VAL A 32 16.76 -16.94 -8.07
C VAL A 32 16.69 -17.14 -6.56
N LEU A 33 17.82 -17.50 -5.92
CA LEU A 33 17.89 -17.64 -4.47
C LEU A 33 17.52 -16.33 -3.75
N ALA A 34 17.97 -15.18 -4.23
CA ALA A 34 17.63 -13.89 -3.64
C ALA A 34 16.13 -13.56 -3.76
N LEU A 35 15.49 -13.91 -4.87
CA LEU A 35 14.04 -13.74 -5.05
C LEU A 35 13.26 -14.68 -4.14
N MET A 36 13.69 -15.94 -4.02
CA MET A 36 13.09 -16.91 -3.11
C MET A 36 13.21 -16.47 -1.64
N LEU A 37 14.38 -16.01 -1.20
CA LEU A 37 14.58 -15.46 0.14
C LEU A 37 13.78 -14.17 0.36
N THR A 38 13.63 -13.34 -0.67
CA THR A 38 12.76 -12.17 -0.63
C THR A 38 11.30 -12.58 -0.41
N GLY A 39 10.82 -13.58 -1.15
CA GLY A 39 9.48 -14.12 -1.01
C GLY A 39 9.24 -14.71 0.38
N LEU A 40 10.18 -15.52 0.89
CA LEU A 40 10.12 -16.09 2.24
C LEU A 40 10.09 -15.00 3.33
N GLY A 41 10.92 -13.96 3.22
CA GLY A 41 10.91 -12.86 4.18
C GLY A 41 9.64 -12.01 4.11
N ALA A 42 9.07 -11.81 2.92
CA ALA A 42 7.77 -11.18 2.75
C ALA A 42 6.64 -12.03 3.38
N ALA A 43 6.69 -13.35 3.19
CA ALA A 43 5.77 -14.31 3.83
C ALA A 43 5.83 -14.24 5.35
N LEU A 44 7.03 -14.36 5.92
CA LEU A 44 7.25 -14.31 7.35
C LEU A 44 6.75 -13.00 7.96
N THR A 45 7.12 -11.86 7.36
CA THR A 45 6.67 -10.55 7.86
C THR A 45 5.17 -10.36 7.70
N GLY A 46 4.56 -10.81 6.60
CA GLY A 46 3.11 -10.73 6.37
C GLY A 46 2.29 -11.58 7.34
N VAL A 47 2.70 -12.84 7.56
CA VAL A 47 2.03 -13.77 8.49
C VAL A 47 2.12 -13.26 9.92
N LEU A 48 3.30 -12.87 10.38
CA LEU A 48 3.48 -12.30 11.72
C LEU A 48 2.66 -11.02 11.92
N PHE A 49 2.55 -10.20 10.88
CA PHE A 49 1.77 -8.98 10.93
C PHE A 49 0.27 -9.25 11.09
N LYS A 50 -0.29 -10.16 10.28
CA LYS A 50 -1.69 -10.60 10.42
C LYS A 50 -1.97 -11.22 11.78
N ALA A 51 -1.14 -12.18 12.20
CA ALA A 51 -1.30 -12.88 13.45
C ALA A 51 -1.25 -11.91 14.64
N GLY A 52 -0.31 -10.95 14.61
CA GLY A 52 -0.20 -9.91 15.64
C GLY A 52 -1.42 -8.99 15.70
N ILE A 53 -1.96 -8.56 14.56
CA ILE A 53 -3.19 -7.74 14.50
C ILE A 53 -4.36 -8.52 15.10
N LYS A 54 -4.54 -9.78 14.68
CA LYS A 54 -5.63 -10.64 15.16
C LYS A 54 -5.53 -10.89 16.65
N LEU A 55 -4.34 -11.20 17.17
CA LEU A 55 -4.09 -11.44 18.59
C LEU A 55 -4.40 -10.20 19.44
N LEU A 56 -3.92 -9.02 19.02
CA LEU A 56 -4.17 -7.78 19.76
C LEU A 56 -5.65 -7.36 19.64
N GLY A 57 -6.25 -7.59 18.48
CA GLY A 57 -7.67 -7.35 18.22
C GLY A 57 -8.58 -8.23 19.08
N SER A 58 -8.30 -9.54 19.16
CA SER A 58 -9.08 -10.47 20.00
C SER A 58 -8.94 -10.10 21.48
N TRP A 59 -7.71 -9.81 21.94
CA TRP A 59 -7.49 -9.36 23.31
C TRP A 59 -8.26 -8.07 23.64
N ARG A 60 -8.33 -7.12 22.70
CA ARG A 60 -9.14 -5.91 22.84
C ARG A 60 -10.64 -6.22 22.96
N LEU A 61 -11.14 -7.19 22.20
CA LEU A 61 -12.55 -7.60 22.25
C LEU A 61 -12.88 -8.39 23.53
N ASP A 62 -11.98 -9.25 24.00
CA ASP A 62 -12.14 -9.99 25.26
C ASP A 62 -12.27 -9.03 26.47
N LEU A 63 -11.54 -7.91 26.44
CA LEU A 63 -11.67 -6.85 27.46
C LEU A 63 -13.06 -6.21 27.47
N LEU A 64 -13.76 -6.14 26.33
CA LEU A 64 -15.12 -5.60 26.26
C LEU A 64 -16.16 -6.52 26.93
N ALA A 65 -15.83 -7.80 27.17
CA ALA A 65 -16.72 -8.70 27.90
C ALA A 65 -16.80 -8.36 29.40
N GLY A 66 -15.74 -7.77 29.97
CA GLY A 66 -15.67 -7.41 31.39
C GLY A 66 -15.71 -5.91 31.69
N LEU A 67 -15.43 -5.06 30.70
CA LEU A 67 -15.31 -3.61 30.86
C LEU A 67 -16.12 -2.85 29.81
N PRO A 68 -16.65 -1.66 30.13
CA PRO A 68 -17.50 -0.93 29.20
C PRO A 68 -16.71 -0.36 28.01
N ALA A 69 -17.32 -0.43 26.82
CA ALA A 69 -16.70 0.01 25.56
C ALA A 69 -16.21 1.46 25.58
N TRP A 70 -16.96 2.36 26.24
CA TRP A 70 -16.62 3.79 26.35
C TRP A 70 -15.33 4.06 27.11
N ALA A 71 -14.86 3.13 27.94
CA ALA A 71 -13.57 3.23 28.62
C ALA A 71 -12.47 2.50 27.83
N VAL A 72 -12.75 1.26 27.40
CA VAL A 72 -11.75 0.37 26.79
C VAL A 72 -11.29 0.88 25.44
N LEU A 73 -12.21 1.20 24.52
CA LEU A 73 -11.84 1.53 23.13
C LEU A 73 -11.05 2.84 23.01
N PRO A 74 -11.44 3.96 23.66
CA PRO A 74 -10.63 5.18 23.63
C PRO A 74 -9.28 5.00 24.30
N ALA A 75 -9.22 4.31 25.44
CA ALA A 75 -7.98 4.10 26.18
C ALA A 75 -6.98 3.27 25.37
N LEU A 76 -7.42 2.15 24.79
CA LEU A 76 -6.57 1.31 23.95
C LEU A 76 -6.18 1.99 22.65
N GLY A 77 -7.09 2.72 22.00
CA GLY A 77 -6.77 3.52 20.81
C GLY A 77 -5.70 4.58 21.10
N ALA A 78 -5.84 5.31 22.22
CA ALA A 78 -4.86 6.32 22.64
C ALA A 78 -3.50 5.69 23.01
N LEU A 79 -3.50 4.58 23.75
CA LEU A 79 -2.29 3.86 24.15
C LEU A 79 -1.58 3.24 22.94
N GLY A 80 -2.34 2.64 22.02
CA GLY A 80 -1.82 2.11 20.76
C GLY A 80 -1.22 3.23 19.89
N GLY A 81 -1.88 4.38 19.83
CA GLY A 81 -1.36 5.59 19.19
C GLY A 81 -0.07 6.11 19.84
N LEU A 82 0.04 6.05 21.17
CA LEU A 82 1.25 6.44 21.91
C LEU A 82 2.42 5.52 21.56
N ILE A 83 2.23 4.21 21.71
CA ILE A 83 3.28 3.21 21.49
C ILE A 83 3.72 3.25 20.02
N SER A 84 2.77 3.18 19.08
CA SER A 84 3.05 3.23 17.64
C SER A 84 3.74 4.54 17.25
N GLY A 85 3.25 5.67 17.76
CA GLY A 85 3.83 6.99 17.54
C GLY A 85 5.28 7.08 18.02
N LEU A 86 5.58 6.61 19.23
CA LEU A 86 6.94 6.62 19.79
C LEU A 86 7.90 5.73 18.99
N MET A 87 7.45 4.56 18.56
CA MET A 87 8.26 3.66 17.72
C MET A 87 8.59 4.31 16.38
N VAL A 88 7.59 4.89 15.70
CA VAL A 88 7.79 5.54 14.41
C VAL A 88 8.65 6.79 14.55
N SER A 89 8.40 7.65 15.56
CA SER A 89 9.15 8.90 15.72
C SER A 89 10.61 8.68 16.08
N ASN A 90 10.90 7.69 16.95
CA ASN A 90 12.22 7.53 17.53
C ASN A 90 13.10 6.53 16.76
N LEU A 91 12.51 5.48 16.18
CA LEU A 91 13.27 4.39 15.57
C LEU A 91 13.31 4.46 14.05
N ALA A 92 12.18 4.75 13.38
CA ALA A 92 12.14 4.82 11.92
C ALA A 92 10.97 5.70 11.43
N PRO A 93 11.20 7.01 11.21
CA PRO A 93 10.16 7.92 10.72
C PRO A 93 9.55 7.50 9.39
N ALA A 94 10.34 6.84 8.54
CA ALA A 94 9.90 6.29 7.25
C ALA A 94 8.87 5.14 7.38
N ALA A 95 8.68 4.57 8.58
CA ALA A 95 7.66 3.57 8.83
C ALA A 95 6.26 4.17 9.05
N GLY A 96 6.12 5.50 9.09
CA GLY A 96 4.81 6.15 9.19
C GLY A 96 3.91 5.93 7.96
N GLY A 97 2.60 6.14 8.13
CA GLY A 97 1.60 6.12 7.05
C GLY A 97 1.51 4.79 6.30
N SER A 98 1.23 4.84 5.00
CA SER A 98 1.05 3.62 4.18
C SER A 98 2.37 2.88 3.95
N GLY A 99 3.44 3.57 3.56
CA GLY A 99 4.70 2.95 3.11
C GLY A 99 4.76 2.69 1.60
N ILE A 100 3.62 2.67 0.89
CA ILE A 100 3.59 2.54 -0.58
C ILE A 100 4.25 3.77 -1.23
N THR A 101 4.00 4.97 -0.70
CA THR A 101 4.63 6.22 -1.18
C THR A 101 6.16 6.16 -1.13
N HIS A 102 6.72 5.52 -0.10
CA HIS A 102 8.17 5.36 0.07
C HIS A 102 8.74 4.40 -0.98
N ILE A 103 8.07 3.27 -1.23
CA ILE A 103 8.45 2.32 -2.28
C ILE A 103 8.37 3.00 -3.66
N MET A 104 7.26 3.68 -3.97
CA MET A 104 7.11 4.42 -5.22
C MET A 104 8.17 5.51 -5.39
N GLY A 105 8.49 6.24 -4.31
CA GLY A 105 9.56 7.25 -4.30
C GLY A 105 10.90 6.63 -4.69
N PHE A 106 11.27 5.50 -4.09
CA PHE A 106 12.48 4.75 -4.43
C PHE A 106 12.50 4.29 -5.90
N LEU A 107 11.37 3.77 -6.41
CA LEU A 107 11.23 3.34 -7.80
C LEU A 107 11.35 4.53 -8.78
N LYS A 108 10.85 5.72 -8.38
CA LYS A 108 10.99 7.00 -9.09
C LYS A 108 12.35 7.70 -8.84
N HIS A 109 13.41 6.93 -8.55
CA HIS A 109 14.80 7.41 -8.38
C HIS A 109 15.04 8.36 -7.18
N ARG A 110 14.15 8.42 -6.19
CA ARG A 110 14.37 9.25 -5.00
C ARG A 110 15.18 8.51 -3.94
N ALA A 111 15.96 9.28 -3.18
CA ALA A 111 16.61 8.77 -1.98
C ALA A 111 15.55 8.68 -0.88
N VAL A 112 15.20 7.46 -0.49
CA VAL A 112 14.23 7.18 0.56
C VAL A 112 14.91 6.27 1.59
N PRO A 113 14.73 6.50 2.90
CA PRO A 113 15.22 5.60 3.92
C PRO A 113 14.61 4.20 3.70
N MET A 114 15.47 3.24 3.39
CA MET A 114 15.11 1.85 3.15
C MET A 114 15.99 0.97 4.04
N GLY A 115 15.42 -0.11 4.56
CA GLY A 115 16.18 -1.08 5.35
C GLY A 115 15.33 -1.95 6.26
N LEU A 116 15.94 -3.02 6.79
CA LEU A 116 15.25 -3.95 7.68
C LEU A 116 14.69 -3.27 8.94
N GLN A 117 15.39 -2.27 9.48
CA GLN A 117 14.90 -1.48 10.61
C GLN A 117 13.55 -0.82 10.32
N VAL A 118 13.38 -0.25 9.12
CA VAL A 118 12.09 0.35 8.70
C VAL A 118 11.01 -0.73 8.63
N GLY A 119 11.32 -1.88 8.03
CA GLY A 119 10.40 -3.02 7.96
C GLY A 119 10.00 -3.56 9.34
N LEU A 120 10.94 -3.72 10.27
CA LEU A 120 10.66 -4.22 11.63
C LEU A 120 9.85 -3.22 12.46
N VAL A 121 10.18 -1.93 12.40
CA VAL A 121 9.37 -0.89 13.06
C VAL A 121 7.98 -0.85 12.46
N LYS A 122 7.85 -0.97 11.12
CA LYS A 122 6.55 -1.03 10.44
C LYS A 122 5.71 -2.21 10.91
N LEU A 123 6.32 -3.38 11.07
CA LEU A 123 5.68 -4.59 11.55
C LEU A 123 5.08 -4.36 12.94
N VAL A 124 5.90 -3.97 13.92
CA VAL A 124 5.43 -3.87 15.31
C VAL A 124 4.50 -2.67 15.51
N ALA A 125 4.88 -1.50 14.98
CA ALA A 125 4.08 -0.29 15.13
C ALA A 125 2.73 -0.40 14.39
N GLY A 126 2.69 -1.10 13.25
CA GLY A 126 1.46 -1.39 12.51
C GLY A 126 0.55 -2.40 13.22
N ILE A 127 1.11 -3.45 13.83
CA ILE A 127 0.34 -4.39 14.67
C ILE A 127 -0.35 -3.61 15.79
N VAL A 128 0.41 -2.76 16.50
CA VAL A 128 -0.12 -1.98 17.62
C VAL A 128 -1.18 -0.96 17.15
N ALA A 129 -0.93 -0.25 16.05
CA ALA A 129 -1.88 0.73 15.52
C ALA A 129 -3.19 0.07 15.07
N ILE A 130 -3.12 -0.95 14.21
CA ILE A 130 -4.32 -1.60 13.65
C ILE A 130 -5.04 -2.42 14.72
N GLY A 131 -4.31 -3.23 15.50
CA GLY A 131 -4.89 -4.07 16.55
C GLY A 131 -5.55 -3.28 17.69
N SER A 132 -5.08 -2.07 17.97
CA SER A 132 -5.73 -1.17 18.95
C SER A 132 -7.02 -0.51 18.45
N GLY A 133 -7.35 -0.63 17.15
CA GLY A 133 -8.62 -0.17 16.58
C GLY A 133 -8.52 0.94 15.54
N PHE A 134 -7.33 1.27 15.03
CA PHE A 134 -7.26 2.19 13.88
C PHE A 134 -7.87 1.51 12.64
N PRO A 135 -8.77 2.18 11.90
CA PRO A 135 -9.38 1.66 10.67
C PRO A 135 -8.40 1.75 9.50
N LEU A 136 -7.32 1.00 9.58
CA LEU A 136 -6.27 0.90 8.57
C LEU A 136 -6.02 -0.57 8.24
N GLY A 137 -5.49 -0.83 7.05
CA GLY A 137 -5.25 -2.15 6.52
C GLY A 137 -3.80 -2.62 6.56
N PRO A 138 -3.56 -3.92 6.36
CA PRO A 138 -2.21 -4.48 6.34
C PRO A 138 -1.48 -4.30 5.00
N GLU A 139 -2.18 -3.93 3.94
CA GLU A 139 -1.63 -3.79 2.57
C GLU A 139 -0.39 -2.88 2.49
N GLY A 140 -0.50 -1.62 2.93
CA GLY A 140 0.62 -0.67 2.91
C GLY A 140 1.85 -1.18 3.68
N PRO A 141 1.71 -1.56 4.97
CA PRO A 141 2.76 -2.23 5.73
C PRO A 141 3.36 -3.43 5.00
N ALA A 142 2.55 -4.30 4.41
CA ALA A 142 3.02 -5.49 3.69
C ALA A 142 3.94 -5.12 2.52
N VAL A 143 3.55 -4.14 1.71
CA VAL A 143 4.36 -3.62 0.59
C VAL A 143 5.70 -3.08 1.09
N GLN A 144 5.69 -2.30 2.18
CA GLN A 144 6.90 -1.70 2.72
C GLN A 144 7.83 -2.72 3.41
N MET A 145 7.27 -3.70 4.13
CA MET A 145 8.02 -4.78 4.77
C MET A 145 8.68 -5.67 3.71
N GLY A 146 7.91 -6.15 2.74
CA GLY A 146 8.43 -6.95 1.62
C GLY A 146 9.47 -6.19 0.79
N GLY A 147 9.23 -4.90 0.52
CA GLY A 147 10.21 -4.02 -0.12
C GLY A 147 11.49 -3.81 0.70
N SER A 148 11.40 -3.80 2.03
CA SER A 148 12.55 -3.66 2.93
C SER A 148 13.42 -4.93 2.97
N VAL A 149 12.78 -6.11 2.99
CA VAL A 149 13.47 -7.40 2.84
C VAL A 149 14.19 -7.45 1.49
N ALA A 150 13.47 -7.15 0.41
CA ALA A 150 14.01 -7.12 -0.94
C ALA A 150 15.21 -6.17 -1.09
N TRP A 151 15.13 -4.99 -0.48
CA TRP A 151 16.21 -4.01 -0.48
C TRP A 151 17.48 -4.58 0.18
N GLN A 152 17.32 -5.30 1.30
CA GLN A 152 18.44 -5.94 1.97
C GLN A 152 19.06 -7.05 1.09
N MET A 153 18.23 -7.90 0.47
CA MET A 153 18.72 -8.92 -0.47
C MET A 153 19.48 -8.29 -1.63
N ALA A 154 18.97 -7.19 -2.19
CA ALA A 154 19.59 -6.48 -3.29
C ALA A 154 20.95 -5.86 -2.92
N ARG A 155 21.13 -5.44 -1.65
CA ARG A 155 22.41 -4.98 -1.12
C ARG A 155 23.41 -6.12 -0.99
N TRP A 156 22.99 -7.27 -0.45
CA TRP A 156 23.86 -8.45 -0.35
C TRP A 156 24.31 -8.95 -1.72
N LEU A 157 23.42 -8.92 -2.72
CA LEU A 157 23.78 -9.27 -4.11
C LEU A 157 24.69 -8.26 -4.80
N LYS A 158 24.93 -7.09 -4.19
CA LYS A 158 25.59 -5.93 -4.82
C LYS A 158 24.95 -5.61 -6.18
N ALA A 159 23.63 -5.75 -6.26
CA ALA A 159 22.91 -5.68 -7.52
C ALA A 159 22.99 -4.29 -8.17
N PRO A 160 22.94 -4.19 -9.51
CA PRO A 160 22.85 -2.91 -10.22
C PRO A 160 21.52 -2.20 -9.91
N VAL A 161 21.51 -0.87 -9.95
CA VAL A 161 20.34 -0.03 -9.59
C VAL A 161 19.05 -0.45 -10.32
N ALA A 162 19.17 -0.80 -11.59
CA ALA A 162 18.08 -1.32 -12.40
C ALA A 162 17.41 -2.57 -11.78
N PHE A 163 18.22 -3.54 -11.36
CA PHE A 163 17.73 -4.76 -10.72
C PHE A 163 17.19 -4.48 -9.32
N ARG A 164 17.85 -3.59 -8.55
CA ARG A 164 17.39 -3.21 -7.20
C ARG A 164 15.94 -2.74 -7.18
N ARG A 165 15.51 -2.02 -8.21
CA ARG A 165 14.11 -1.58 -8.33
C ARG A 165 13.14 -2.70 -8.63
N VAL A 166 13.53 -3.59 -9.54
CA VAL A 166 12.70 -4.74 -9.89
C VAL A 166 12.51 -5.64 -8.67
N ILE A 167 13.59 -5.97 -7.96
CA ILE A 167 13.49 -6.83 -6.76
C ILE A 167 12.73 -6.13 -5.62
N VAL A 168 12.90 -4.82 -5.41
CA VAL A 168 12.13 -4.09 -4.38
C VAL A 168 10.64 -4.04 -4.72
N ALA A 169 10.28 -3.79 -5.97
CA ALA A 169 8.88 -3.86 -6.39
C ALA A 169 8.32 -5.28 -6.31
N ALA A 170 9.10 -6.29 -6.69
CA ALA A 170 8.75 -7.70 -6.54
C ALA A 170 8.52 -8.07 -5.07
N GLY A 171 9.37 -7.57 -4.16
CA GLY A 171 9.18 -7.71 -2.71
C GLY A 171 7.93 -7.02 -2.20
N GLY A 172 7.59 -5.84 -2.73
CA GLY A 172 6.34 -5.16 -2.42
C GLY A 172 5.11 -5.98 -2.84
N GLY A 173 5.10 -6.47 -4.09
CA GLY A 173 4.06 -7.39 -4.58
C GLY A 173 4.02 -8.72 -3.84
N ALA A 174 5.17 -9.23 -3.38
CA ALA A 174 5.26 -10.44 -2.57
C ALA A 174 4.65 -10.24 -1.18
N GLY A 175 4.79 -9.04 -0.60
CA GLY A 175 4.09 -8.68 0.64
C GLY A 175 2.57 -8.72 0.47
N ILE A 176 2.05 -8.16 -0.64
CA ILE A 176 0.63 -8.26 -0.99
C ILE A 176 0.22 -9.72 -1.14
N ALA A 177 0.98 -10.52 -1.90
CA ALA A 177 0.68 -11.92 -2.12
C ALA A 177 0.53 -12.69 -0.80
N ALA A 178 1.52 -12.57 0.09
CA ALA A 178 1.51 -13.24 1.39
C ALA A 178 0.38 -12.76 2.33
N VAL A 179 0.03 -11.47 2.29
CA VAL A 179 -1.02 -10.91 3.15
C VAL A 179 -2.42 -11.09 2.57
N PHE A 180 -2.60 -11.33 1.29
CA PHE A 180 -3.94 -11.53 0.73
C PHE A 180 -4.17 -12.96 0.22
N SER A 181 -3.20 -13.86 0.45
CA SER A 181 -3.19 -15.20 -0.17
C SER A 181 -3.50 -15.11 -1.67
N ALA A 182 -2.83 -14.14 -2.31
CA ALA A 182 -3.18 -13.59 -3.63
C ALA A 182 -1.93 -13.43 -4.51
N PRO A 183 -1.33 -14.53 -5.01
CA PRO A 183 -0.07 -14.49 -5.74
C PRO A 183 -0.18 -13.71 -7.05
N ILE A 184 -1.31 -13.88 -7.76
CA ILE A 184 -1.62 -13.15 -8.99
C ILE A 184 -1.96 -11.69 -8.68
N GLY A 185 -2.72 -11.42 -7.61
CA GLY A 185 -3.03 -10.06 -7.16
C GLY A 185 -1.76 -9.26 -6.84
N GLY A 186 -0.83 -9.83 -6.09
CA GLY A 186 0.47 -9.23 -5.79
C GLY A 186 1.36 -9.06 -7.02
N PHE A 187 1.34 -10.02 -7.96
CA PHE A 187 2.04 -9.91 -9.23
C PHE A 187 1.53 -8.73 -10.07
N VAL A 188 0.21 -8.65 -10.27
CA VAL A 188 -0.41 -7.56 -11.04
C VAL A 188 -0.20 -6.22 -10.34
N TYR A 189 -0.34 -6.17 -9.01
CA TYR A 189 -0.05 -4.97 -8.21
C TYR A 189 1.38 -4.45 -8.46
N ALA A 190 2.39 -5.31 -8.41
CA ALA A 190 3.77 -4.89 -8.68
C ALA A 190 3.97 -4.38 -10.11
N VAL A 191 3.26 -4.93 -11.09
CA VAL A 191 3.39 -4.57 -12.51
C VAL A 191 2.62 -3.29 -12.85
N GLU A 192 1.39 -3.19 -12.39
CA GLU A 192 0.44 -2.12 -12.70
C GLU A 192 0.66 -0.90 -11.81
N GLU A 193 0.79 -1.07 -10.48
CA GLU A 193 0.91 0.04 -9.51
C GLU A 193 2.36 0.47 -9.29
N LEU A 194 3.28 -0.49 -9.07
CA LEU A 194 4.65 -0.15 -8.65
C LEU A 194 5.59 0.13 -9.82
N LEU A 195 5.65 -0.78 -10.81
CA LEU A 195 6.67 -0.75 -11.86
C LEU A 195 6.23 -0.04 -13.14
N HIS A 196 4.94 -0.02 -13.45
CA HIS A 196 4.41 0.42 -14.75
C HIS A 196 5.19 -0.18 -15.93
N SER A 197 5.50 -1.49 -15.88
CA SER A 197 6.38 -2.15 -16.85
C SER A 197 6.01 -3.62 -17.11
N ALA A 198 5.63 -3.92 -18.35
CA ALA A 198 5.27 -5.27 -18.82
C ALA A 198 6.42 -6.01 -19.55
N ARG A 199 7.67 -5.81 -19.14
CA ARG A 199 8.82 -6.49 -19.78
C ARG A 199 8.88 -7.96 -19.35
N PRO A 200 9.01 -8.94 -20.27
CA PRO A 200 8.96 -10.37 -19.92
C PRO A 200 9.91 -10.79 -18.79
N VAL A 201 11.16 -10.31 -18.81
CA VAL A 201 12.14 -10.60 -17.75
C VAL A 201 11.70 -10.02 -16.41
N VAL A 202 11.09 -8.83 -16.38
CA VAL A 202 10.59 -8.22 -15.14
C VAL A 202 9.40 -9.00 -14.61
N LEU A 203 8.46 -9.37 -15.49
CA LEU A 203 7.30 -10.19 -15.14
C LEU A 203 7.74 -11.51 -14.51
N LEU A 204 8.73 -12.20 -15.10
CA LEU A 204 9.27 -13.43 -14.56
C LEU A 204 9.85 -13.27 -13.15
N LEU A 205 10.63 -12.21 -12.91
CA LEU A 205 11.22 -11.98 -11.59
C LEU A 205 10.15 -11.69 -10.53
N VAL A 206 9.13 -10.92 -10.90
CA VAL A 206 8.01 -10.58 -10.00
C VAL A 206 7.19 -11.83 -9.69
N ILE A 207 6.75 -12.57 -10.71
CA ILE A 207 5.87 -13.73 -10.51
C ILE A 207 6.55 -14.81 -9.66
N VAL A 208 7.85 -15.08 -9.87
CA VAL A 208 8.60 -16.02 -9.03
C VAL A 208 8.60 -15.56 -7.58
N THR A 209 8.82 -14.27 -7.33
CA THR A 209 8.87 -13.74 -5.96
C THR A 209 7.51 -13.79 -5.28
N THR A 210 6.43 -13.42 -5.98
CA THR A 210 5.07 -13.36 -5.40
C THR A 210 4.49 -14.74 -5.15
N PHE A 211 4.65 -15.68 -6.09
CA PHE A 211 4.23 -17.07 -5.89
C PHE A 211 5.00 -17.75 -4.75
N TRP A 212 6.31 -17.49 -4.65
CA TRP A 212 7.10 -18.07 -3.56
C TRP A 212 6.66 -17.52 -2.20
N ALA A 213 6.33 -16.22 -2.12
CA ALA A 213 5.83 -15.63 -0.89
C ALA A 213 4.49 -16.20 -0.44
N ASP A 214 3.56 -16.38 -1.38
CA ASP A 214 2.25 -16.98 -1.13
C ASP A 214 2.40 -18.43 -0.63
N ALA A 215 3.15 -19.26 -1.36
CA ALA A 215 3.38 -20.65 -0.98
C ALA A 215 4.05 -20.80 0.40
N TRP A 216 5.02 -19.94 0.73
CA TRP A 216 5.61 -19.94 2.06
C TRP A 216 4.69 -19.40 3.14
N ALA A 217 3.77 -18.48 2.82
CA ALA A 217 2.77 -18.02 3.77
C ALA A 217 1.85 -19.18 4.17
N ASP A 218 1.44 -20.03 3.23
CA ASP A 218 0.62 -21.22 3.50
C ASP A 218 1.39 -22.24 4.35
N VAL A 219 2.67 -22.49 4.05
CA VAL A 219 3.52 -23.40 4.84
C VAL A 219 3.72 -22.89 6.27
N LEU A 220 3.92 -21.59 6.45
CA LEU A 220 4.04 -20.97 7.78
C LEU A 220 2.71 -20.97 8.53
N GLY A 221 1.59 -20.85 7.81
CA GLY A 221 0.23 -21.01 8.33
C GLY A 221 0.01 -22.40 8.94
N LEU A 222 0.33 -23.44 8.17
CA LEU A 222 0.31 -24.84 8.62
C LEU A 222 1.18 -25.09 9.85
N ALA A 223 2.33 -24.43 9.94
CA ALA A 223 3.23 -24.54 11.09
C ALA A 223 2.65 -23.90 12.38
N GLY A 224 1.43 -23.36 12.32
CA GLY A 224 0.70 -22.81 13.47
C GLY A 224 0.90 -21.30 13.70
N LEU A 225 1.60 -20.60 12.80
CA LEU A 225 1.85 -19.16 12.97
C LEU A 225 0.63 -18.29 12.60
N SER A 226 -0.33 -18.85 11.85
CA SER A 226 -1.61 -18.20 11.55
C SER A 226 -2.65 -19.26 11.16
N PRO A 227 -3.56 -19.65 12.09
CA PRO A 227 -4.61 -20.65 11.82
C PRO A 227 -5.64 -20.24 10.75
N SER A 228 -5.56 -19.01 10.24
CA SER A 228 -6.47 -18.46 9.22
C SER A 228 -5.76 -18.04 7.92
N SER A 229 -4.49 -18.41 7.73
CA SER A 229 -3.84 -18.30 6.42
C SER A 229 -3.98 -19.64 5.70
N GLY A 230 -5.04 -19.72 4.91
CA GLY A 230 -5.50 -20.89 4.19
C GLY A 230 -4.77 -21.16 2.88
N GLY A 231 -4.48 -22.44 2.61
CA GLY A 231 -3.87 -22.89 1.36
C GLY A 231 -3.36 -24.33 1.40
N LEU A 232 -2.99 -24.80 2.58
CA LEU A 232 -2.52 -26.16 2.82
C LEU A 232 -3.23 -26.72 4.05
N ASP A 233 -3.82 -27.91 3.92
CA ASP A 233 -4.37 -28.70 5.02
C ASP A 233 -3.49 -29.94 5.23
N ALA A 234 -3.18 -30.26 6.49
CA ALA A 234 -2.32 -31.38 6.86
C ALA A 234 -2.93 -32.75 6.46
N THR A 235 -4.24 -32.82 6.30
CA THR A 235 -4.97 -34.02 5.87
C THR A 235 -5.29 -34.07 4.39
N GLU A 236 -5.52 -32.93 3.73
CA GLU A 236 -6.04 -32.87 2.34
C GLU A 236 -5.07 -32.24 1.33
N GLY A 237 -3.88 -31.79 1.74
CA GLY A 237 -2.87 -31.24 0.84
C GLY A 237 -3.15 -29.78 0.44
N PHE A 238 -2.83 -29.40 -0.81
CA PHE A 238 -3.00 -28.03 -1.29
C PHE A 238 -4.46 -27.76 -1.67
N GLN A 239 -5.19 -27.03 -0.82
CA GLN A 239 -6.53 -26.57 -1.11
C GLN A 239 -6.52 -25.05 -1.31
N LEU A 240 -7.04 -24.59 -2.45
CA LEU A 240 -7.38 -23.17 -2.59
C LEU A 240 -8.57 -22.86 -1.68
N GLU A 241 -8.30 -22.45 -0.44
CA GLU A 241 -9.36 -22.06 0.50
C GLU A 241 -10.13 -20.87 -0.07
N ARG A 242 -11.43 -21.06 -0.30
CA ARG A 242 -12.33 -19.99 -0.75
C ARG A 242 -12.91 -19.33 0.50
N GLU A 243 -12.68 -18.04 0.66
CA GLU A 243 -13.28 -17.29 1.77
C GLU A 243 -14.79 -17.12 1.54
N TYR A 244 -15.22 -17.02 0.28
CA TYR A 244 -16.62 -16.84 -0.11
C TYR A 244 -16.98 -17.64 -1.37
N THR A 245 -18.21 -18.16 -1.42
CA THR A 245 -18.80 -18.86 -2.58
C THR A 245 -19.93 -18.04 -3.20
N PRO A 246 -19.63 -17.13 -4.13
CA PRO A 246 -20.66 -16.27 -4.70
C PRO A 246 -21.63 -17.06 -5.58
N LEU A 247 -22.92 -16.70 -5.54
CA LEU A 247 -23.89 -17.16 -6.53
C LEU A 247 -23.65 -16.37 -7.81
N VAL A 248 -23.37 -17.08 -8.91
CA VAL A 248 -23.05 -16.45 -10.19
C VAL A 248 -24.09 -16.81 -11.23
N ASN A 249 -25.18 -16.04 -11.30
CA ASN A 249 -25.98 -15.97 -12.52
C ASN A 249 -25.94 -14.55 -13.06
N PHE A 250 -25.62 -14.43 -14.35
CA PHE A 250 -25.48 -13.17 -15.07
C PHE A 250 -26.61 -13.01 -16.07
N LEU A 251 -27.47 -12.02 -15.85
CA LEU A 251 -28.41 -11.56 -16.85
C LEU A 251 -27.78 -10.42 -17.65
N PRO A 252 -28.08 -10.26 -18.96
CA PRO A 252 -27.58 -9.13 -19.74
C PRO A 252 -27.90 -7.75 -19.14
N ILE A 253 -29.01 -7.64 -18.40
CA ILE A 253 -29.40 -6.41 -17.70
C ILE A 253 -28.47 -6.06 -16.53
N ASP A 254 -27.82 -7.05 -15.91
CA ASP A 254 -26.86 -6.85 -14.82
C ASP A 254 -25.64 -6.04 -15.27
N LEU A 255 -25.32 -6.08 -16.57
CA LEU A 255 -24.26 -5.25 -17.12
C LEU A 255 -24.55 -3.75 -16.94
N GLY A 256 -25.81 -3.34 -17.14
CA GLY A 256 -26.25 -1.97 -16.94
C GLY A 256 -26.15 -1.55 -15.47
N TYR A 257 -26.60 -2.41 -14.55
CA TYR A 257 -26.52 -2.17 -13.11
C TYR A 257 -25.07 -2.12 -12.60
N LEU A 258 -24.17 -2.96 -13.11
CA LEU A 258 -22.75 -2.93 -12.74
C LEU A 258 -22.03 -1.68 -13.25
N ILE A 259 -22.36 -1.20 -14.44
CA ILE A 259 -21.86 0.07 -14.95
C ILE A 259 -22.38 1.21 -14.06
N ALA A 260 -23.68 1.21 -13.72
CA ALA A 260 -24.27 2.19 -12.82
C ALA A 260 -23.62 2.19 -11.43
N LEU A 261 -23.42 1.01 -10.83
CA LEU A 261 -22.69 0.82 -9.58
C LEU A 261 -21.28 1.42 -9.70
N GLY A 262 -20.54 1.06 -10.75
CA GLY A 262 -19.20 1.59 -11.00
C GLY A 262 -19.18 3.11 -11.10
N MET A 263 -20.15 3.72 -11.79
CA MET A 263 -20.25 5.19 -11.89
C MET A 263 -20.47 5.85 -10.52
N VAL A 264 -21.41 5.34 -9.72
CA VAL A 264 -21.69 5.85 -8.37
C VAL A 264 -20.47 5.68 -7.47
N VAL A 265 -19.89 4.48 -7.44
CA VAL A 265 -18.68 4.18 -6.66
C VAL A 265 -17.51 5.06 -7.11
N GLY A 266 -17.36 5.34 -8.40
CA GLY A 266 -16.32 6.22 -8.92
C GLY A 266 -16.37 7.64 -8.35
N VAL A 267 -17.58 8.23 -8.29
CA VAL A 267 -17.79 9.56 -7.67
C VAL A 267 -17.48 9.52 -6.17
N LEU A 268 -18.02 8.52 -5.46
CA LEU A 268 -17.82 8.37 -4.02
C LEU A 268 -16.34 8.15 -3.66
N ALA A 269 -15.62 7.35 -4.44
CA ALA A 269 -14.20 7.08 -4.27
C ALA A 269 -13.32 8.32 -4.52
N GLU A 270 -13.66 9.18 -5.48
CA GLU A 270 -12.95 10.45 -5.65
C GLU A 270 -13.24 11.42 -4.50
N LEU A 271 -14.49 11.49 -4.01
CA LEU A 271 -14.83 12.27 -2.82
C LEU A 271 -14.03 11.80 -1.60
N TYR A 272 -13.91 10.48 -1.44
CA TYR A 272 -13.09 9.84 -0.41
C TYR A 272 -11.61 10.23 -0.54
N CYS A 273 -11.02 10.13 -1.72
CA CYS A 273 -9.63 10.52 -1.96
C CYS A 273 -9.37 11.97 -1.55
N ARG A 274 -10.26 12.90 -1.95
CA ARG A 274 -10.14 14.32 -1.59
C ARG A 274 -10.29 14.54 -0.09
N TYR A 275 -11.24 13.87 0.55
CA TYR A 275 -11.46 13.94 1.98
C TYR A 275 -10.24 13.45 2.77
N VAL A 276 -9.73 12.25 2.48
CA VAL A 276 -8.55 11.68 3.15
C VAL A 276 -7.34 12.59 2.99
N LEU A 277 -7.06 13.07 1.78
CA LEU A 277 -5.95 14.00 1.53
C LEU A 277 -6.12 15.32 2.26
N ALA A 278 -7.34 15.88 2.30
CA ALA A 278 -7.62 17.10 3.05
C ALA A 278 -7.42 16.89 4.55
N MET A 279 -7.85 15.75 5.09
CA MET A 279 -7.69 15.41 6.49
C MET A 279 -6.21 15.21 6.87
N GLN A 280 -5.43 14.56 6.00
CA GLN A 280 -3.97 14.46 6.17
C GLN A 280 -3.27 15.83 6.18
N ARG A 281 -3.65 16.75 5.27
CA ARG A 281 -3.11 18.12 5.27
C ARG A 281 -3.45 18.86 6.56
N ARG A 282 -4.71 18.79 7.01
CA ARG A 282 -5.17 19.44 8.25
C ARG A 282 -4.46 18.84 9.47
N GLY A 283 -4.33 17.51 9.54
CA GLY A 283 -3.62 16.83 10.61
C GLY A 283 -2.14 17.21 10.68
N ASN A 284 -1.46 17.38 9.54
CA ASN A 284 -0.10 17.92 9.49
C ASN A 284 -0.05 19.38 9.93
N ALA A 285 -1.02 20.21 9.52
CA ALA A 285 -1.05 21.64 9.86
C ALA A 285 -1.34 21.90 11.35
N TRP A 286 -2.25 21.14 11.97
CA TRP A 286 -2.67 21.35 13.35
C TRP A 286 -1.64 20.87 14.37
N PHE A 287 -0.99 19.74 14.12
CA PHE A 287 -0.07 19.12 15.08
C PHE A 287 1.41 19.33 14.75
N GLY A 288 1.73 19.83 13.54
CA GLY A 288 3.11 20.03 13.10
C GLY A 288 3.95 18.76 13.22
N ASP A 289 5.11 18.87 13.86
CA ASP A 289 6.07 17.76 14.06
C ASP A 289 5.68 16.81 15.22
N ARG A 290 4.56 17.04 15.91
CA ARG A 290 4.13 16.25 17.09
C ARG A 290 3.39 14.97 16.68
N LEU A 291 4.07 14.08 15.97
CA LEU A 291 3.53 12.83 15.44
C LEU A 291 2.85 11.98 16.54
N VAL A 292 3.53 11.82 17.68
CA VAL A 292 3.04 11.00 18.81
C VAL A 292 1.71 11.54 19.34
N LEU A 293 1.66 12.83 19.65
CA LEU A 293 0.45 13.48 20.16
C LEU A 293 -0.73 13.34 19.19
N ARG A 294 -0.45 13.50 17.90
CA ARG A 294 -1.46 13.35 16.86
C ARG A 294 -2.02 11.94 16.81
N MET A 295 -1.17 10.91 16.89
CA MET A 295 -1.61 9.51 16.93
C MET A 295 -2.42 9.20 18.20
N VAL A 296 -1.99 9.67 19.36
CA VAL A 296 -2.72 9.49 20.64
C VAL A 296 -4.12 10.07 20.56
N ILE A 297 -4.24 11.33 20.11
CA ILE A 297 -5.54 12.00 20.02
C ILE A 297 -6.43 11.32 18.97
N SER A 298 -5.89 11.00 17.78
CA SER A 298 -6.69 10.29 16.78
C SER A 298 -7.15 8.93 17.28
N GLY A 299 -6.30 8.18 17.98
CA GLY A 299 -6.64 6.87 18.51
C GLY A 299 -7.71 6.95 19.59
N GLY A 300 -7.60 7.91 20.50
CA GLY A 300 -8.62 8.17 21.52
C GLY A 300 -9.97 8.59 20.92
N VAL A 301 -9.96 9.49 19.93
CA VAL A 301 -11.18 9.93 19.24
C VAL A 301 -11.81 8.77 18.45
N LEU A 302 -11.02 8.00 17.71
CA LEU A 302 -11.51 6.85 16.96
C LEU A 302 -12.13 5.80 17.89
N GLY A 303 -11.43 5.45 18.97
CA GLY A 303 -11.96 4.54 19.99
C GLY A 303 -13.23 5.08 20.64
N GLY A 304 -13.33 6.40 20.84
CA GLY A 304 -14.54 7.08 21.31
C GLY A 304 -15.71 6.92 20.36
N VAL A 305 -15.48 7.23 19.08
CA VAL A 305 -16.50 7.06 18.03
C VAL A 305 -17.00 5.61 17.99
N TYR A 306 -16.09 4.64 17.99
CA TYR A 306 -16.47 3.23 17.94
C TYR A 306 -17.21 2.77 19.20
N ALA A 307 -16.89 3.29 20.38
CA ALA A 307 -17.57 2.92 21.62
C ALA A 307 -19.05 3.34 21.69
N PHE A 308 -19.45 4.38 20.94
CA PHE A 308 -20.84 4.83 20.86
C PHE A 308 -21.60 4.15 19.72
N LEU A 309 -20.93 3.34 18.90
CA LEU A 309 -21.55 2.62 17.78
C LEU A 309 -21.95 1.19 18.19
N PRO A 310 -22.82 0.54 17.40
CA PRO A 310 -23.19 -0.86 17.63
C PRO A 310 -21.99 -1.82 17.61
N GLU A 311 -22.13 -2.97 18.27
CA GLU A 311 -21.09 -4.00 18.42
C GLU A 311 -20.35 -4.39 17.13
N PRO A 312 -20.98 -4.51 15.94
CA PRO A 312 -20.26 -4.78 14.70
C PRO A 312 -19.14 -3.77 14.38
N PHE A 313 -19.24 -2.53 14.83
CA PHE A 313 -18.22 -1.50 14.62
C PHE A 313 -17.02 -1.63 15.57
N HIS A 314 -17.13 -2.44 16.63
CA HIS A 314 -16.01 -2.71 17.53
C HIS A 314 -14.97 -3.63 16.89
N ASN A 315 -15.37 -4.47 15.92
CA ASN A 315 -14.51 -5.39 15.18
C ASN A 315 -14.57 -5.12 13.67
N LEU A 316 -13.62 -4.32 13.15
CA LEU A 316 -13.62 -3.92 11.74
C LEU A 316 -13.35 -5.08 10.76
N GLU A 317 -12.59 -6.09 11.17
CA GLU A 317 -12.39 -7.33 10.40
C GLU A 317 -13.71 -8.10 10.31
N GLY A 318 -14.37 -8.32 11.45
CA GLY A 318 -15.70 -8.91 11.51
C GLY A 318 -16.75 -8.13 10.69
N LEU A 319 -16.69 -6.80 10.72
CA LEU A 319 -17.57 -5.94 9.93
C LEU A 319 -17.37 -6.14 8.42
N GLN A 320 -16.12 -6.24 7.96
CA GLN A 320 -15.86 -6.53 6.55
C GLN A 320 -16.37 -7.92 6.18
N HIS A 321 -16.17 -8.95 7.02
CA HIS A 321 -16.70 -10.28 6.74
C HIS A 321 -18.23 -10.28 6.68
N LEU A 322 -18.91 -9.54 7.57
CA LEU A 322 -20.37 -9.41 7.57
C LEU A 322 -20.88 -8.80 6.24
N ILE A 323 -20.20 -7.79 5.72
CA ILE A 323 -20.52 -7.16 4.43
C ILE A 323 -20.22 -8.10 3.26
N ALA A 324 -19.06 -8.76 3.27
CA ALA A 324 -18.63 -9.68 2.22
C ALA A 324 -19.52 -10.93 2.11
N ASP A 325 -20.00 -11.44 3.24
CA ASP A 325 -20.98 -12.53 3.33
C ASP A 325 -22.37 -12.15 2.83
N GLY A 326 -22.65 -10.85 2.64
CA GLY A 326 -23.98 -10.35 2.30
C GLY A 326 -25.01 -10.49 3.43
N LYS A 327 -24.56 -10.68 4.67
CA LYS A 327 -25.43 -10.85 5.85
C LYS A 327 -25.88 -9.53 6.48
N ALA A 328 -25.32 -8.39 6.06
CA ALA A 328 -25.71 -7.08 6.54
C ALA A 328 -26.92 -6.54 5.77
N ASP A 329 -27.78 -5.78 6.45
CA ASP A 329 -28.89 -5.05 5.83
C ASP A 329 -28.44 -3.71 5.23
N ILE A 330 -29.33 -3.05 4.48
CA ILE A 330 -29.02 -1.75 3.86
C ILE A 330 -28.60 -0.69 4.90
N PRO A 331 -29.30 -0.51 6.05
CA PRO A 331 -28.86 0.41 7.10
C PRO A 331 -27.43 0.13 7.61
N MET A 332 -27.09 -1.13 7.89
CA MET A 332 -25.74 -1.50 8.33
C MET A 332 -24.71 -1.25 7.24
N ALA A 333 -25.02 -1.55 5.98
CA ALA A 333 -24.13 -1.29 4.84
C ALA A 333 -23.85 0.21 4.67
N LEU A 334 -24.90 1.05 4.63
CA LEU A 334 -24.74 2.50 4.50
C LEU A 334 -24.10 3.13 5.75
N GLY A 335 -24.40 2.61 6.94
CA GLY A 335 -23.74 2.99 8.19
C GLY A 335 -22.25 2.65 8.18
N THR A 336 -21.90 1.46 7.70
CA THR A 336 -20.51 1.03 7.49
C THR A 336 -19.78 1.97 6.55
N PHE A 337 -20.42 2.32 5.42
CA PHE A 337 -19.87 3.29 4.49
C PHE A 337 -19.60 4.63 5.17
N ALA A 338 -20.60 5.22 5.83
CA ALA A 338 -20.47 6.54 6.46
C ALA A 338 -19.40 6.55 7.56
N VAL A 339 -19.45 5.59 8.49
CA VAL A 339 -18.52 5.52 9.62
C VAL A 339 -17.09 5.33 9.12
N LEU A 340 -16.84 4.33 8.26
CA LEU A 340 -15.49 4.09 7.75
C LEU A 340 -15.01 5.24 6.88
N PHE A 341 -15.87 5.89 6.09
CA PHE A 341 -15.47 7.02 5.25
C PHE A 341 -14.83 8.12 6.10
N PHE A 342 -15.47 8.49 7.22
CA PHE A 342 -14.95 9.54 8.09
C PHE A 342 -13.81 9.08 9.00
N SER A 343 -13.92 7.89 9.59
CA SER A 343 -12.96 7.38 10.57
C SER A 343 -11.61 7.07 9.92
N THR A 344 -11.59 6.56 8.70
CA THR A 344 -10.34 6.29 7.95
C THR A 344 -9.60 7.57 7.59
N GLY A 345 -10.31 8.66 7.29
CA GLY A 345 -9.67 9.98 7.10
C GLY A 345 -9.00 10.48 8.37
N LEU A 346 -9.65 10.32 9.53
CA LEU A 346 -9.05 10.63 10.84
C LEU A 346 -7.82 9.76 11.09
N ALA A 347 -7.91 8.45 10.85
CA ALA A 347 -6.80 7.52 11.00
C ALA A 347 -5.64 7.86 10.05
N ALA A 348 -5.91 8.15 8.79
CA ALA A 348 -4.91 8.55 7.81
C ALA A 348 -4.20 9.85 8.20
N SER A 349 -4.94 10.80 8.81
CA SER A 349 -4.38 12.07 9.26
C SER A 349 -3.42 11.95 10.44
N SER A 350 -3.55 10.88 11.21
CA SER A 350 -2.64 10.59 12.31
C SER A 350 -1.21 10.28 11.84
N GLY A 351 -1.06 9.77 10.62
CA GLY A 351 0.19 9.22 10.12
C GLY A 351 0.52 7.85 10.71
N ALA A 352 -0.44 7.19 11.39
CA ALA A 352 -0.28 5.84 11.90
C ALA A 352 0.13 4.87 10.78
N PRO A 353 0.99 3.89 11.09
CA PRO A 353 1.41 2.88 10.13
C PRO A 353 0.23 1.99 9.73
N GLY A 354 -0.18 2.07 8.47
CA GLY A 354 -1.30 1.31 7.95
C GLY A 354 -1.72 1.72 6.53
N GLY A 355 -2.27 0.79 5.77
CA GLY A 355 -2.76 0.99 4.41
C GLY A 355 -4.22 1.47 4.37
N LEU A 356 -4.61 2.09 3.25
CA LEU A 356 -6.00 2.50 3.03
C LEU A 356 -6.81 1.44 2.27
N PHE A 357 -6.17 0.39 1.78
CA PHE A 357 -6.77 -0.60 0.89
C PHE A 357 -7.88 -1.42 1.55
N PHE A 358 -7.66 -1.89 2.77
CA PHE A 358 -8.69 -2.62 3.53
C PHE A 358 -9.97 -1.78 3.69
N PRO A 359 -9.92 -0.52 4.18
CA PRO A 359 -11.10 0.31 4.19
C PRO A 359 -11.71 0.58 2.81
N MET A 360 -10.88 0.76 1.77
CA MET A 360 -11.38 0.95 0.40
C MET A 360 -12.20 -0.25 -0.08
N LEU A 361 -11.77 -1.48 0.23
CA LEU A 361 -12.55 -2.69 -0.03
C LEU A 361 -13.87 -2.64 0.74
N THR A 362 -13.85 -2.43 2.06
CA THR A 362 -15.08 -2.44 2.88
C THR A 362 -16.06 -1.35 2.47
N LEU A 363 -15.59 -0.14 2.14
CA LEU A 363 -16.42 0.95 1.62
C LEU A 363 -17.08 0.57 0.28
N GLY A 364 -16.31 0.02 -0.65
CA GLY A 364 -16.82 -0.45 -1.93
C GLY A 364 -17.80 -1.60 -1.77
N GLY A 365 -17.49 -2.57 -0.92
CA GLY A 365 -18.33 -3.71 -0.61
C GLY A 365 -19.65 -3.29 0.03
N ALA A 366 -19.65 -2.29 0.91
CA ALA A 366 -20.86 -1.77 1.52
C ALA A 366 -21.84 -1.15 0.50
N ILE A 367 -21.33 -0.33 -0.43
CA ILE A 367 -22.16 0.23 -1.51
C ILE A 367 -22.60 -0.87 -2.48
N GLY A 368 -21.70 -1.82 -2.79
CA GLY A 368 -22.01 -3.00 -3.60
C GLY A 368 -23.12 -3.85 -3.00
N LEU A 369 -23.07 -4.11 -1.69
CA LEU A 369 -24.09 -4.85 -0.95
C LEU A 369 -25.43 -4.14 -0.98
N ALA A 370 -25.46 -2.85 -0.63
CA ALA A 370 -26.69 -2.07 -0.69
C ALA A 370 -27.29 -2.11 -2.10
N CYS A 371 -26.48 -1.88 -3.14
CA CYS A 371 -26.93 -1.96 -4.52
C CYS A 371 -27.46 -3.36 -4.90
N GLY A 372 -26.79 -4.42 -4.44
CA GLY A 372 -27.21 -5.81 -4.65
C GLY A 372 -28.61 -6.07 -4.08
N ILE A 373 -28.87 -5.66 -2.84
CA ILE A 373 -30.17 -5.80 -2.17
C ILE A 373 -31.25 -4.99 -2.93
N TRP A 374 -30.93 -3.79 -3.41
CA TRP A 374 -31.85 -3.00 -4.23
C TRP A 374 -32.18 -3.67 -5.57
N VAL A 375 -31.19 -4.27 -6.23
CA VAL A 375 -31.40 -5.02 -7.48
C VAL A 375 -32.25 -6.26 -7.19
N GLU A 376 -32.03 -6.96 -6.07
CA GLU A 376 -32.86 -8.10 -5.64
C GLU A 376 -34.34 -7.76 -5.63
N ALA A 377 -34.67 -6.66 -4.98
CA ALA A 377 -36.04 -6.23 -4.79
C ALA A 377 -36.74 -5.92 -6.12
N LEU A 378 -35.96 -5.57 -7.16
CA LEU A 378 -36.48 -5.23 -8.49
C LEU A 378 -36.53 -6.42 -9.45
N THR A 379 -35.55 -7.32 -9.41
CA THR A 379 -35.37 -8.39 -10.41
C THR A 379 -35.68 -9.79 -9.88
N GLY A 380 -35.74 -9.96 -8.55
CA GLY A 380 -35.88 -11.27 -7.90
C GLY A 380 -34.64 -12.16 -7.99
N HIS A 381 -33.50 -11.64 -8.46
CA HIS A 381 -32.25 -12.37 -8.60
C HIS A 381 -31.08 -11.53 -8.10
N VAL A 382 -30.26 -12.08 -7.18
CA VAL A 382 -28.99 -11.47 -6.81
C VAL A 382 -27.85 -12.46 -6.95
N PRO A 383 -26.85 -12.13 -7.77
CA PRO A 383 -25.54 -12.69 -7.59
C PRO A 383 -24.81 -11.90 -6.50
N SER A 384 -24.32 -12.54 -5.44
CA SER A 384 -23.48 -11.93 -4.38
C SER A 384 -22.20 -11.25 -4.89
N THR A 385 -21.96 -11.35 -6.20
CA THR A 385 -20.96 -10.63 -6.99
C THR A 385 -21.00 -9.10 -6.89
N TYR A 386 -22.14 -8.47 -6.58
CA TYR A 386 -22.23 -7.00 -6.47
C TYR A 386 -21.34 -6.44 -5.35
N VAL A 387 -21.19 -7.18 -4.25
CA VAL A 387 -20.30 -6.80 -3.14
C VAL A 387 -18.85 -6.73 -3.64
N PHE A 388 -18.37 -7.80 -4.28
CA PHE A 388 -17.01 -7.86 -4.81
C PHE A 388 -16.77 -6.88 -5.97
N ALA A 389 -17.79 -6.64 -6.79
CA ALA A 389 -17.74 -5.62 -7.84
C ALA A 389 -17.59 -4.21 -7.24
N GLY A 390 -18.32 -3.90 -6.16
CA GLY A 390 -18.17 -2.67 -5.41
C GLY A 390 -16.80 -2.53 -4.75
N MET A 391 -16.30 -3.59 -4.10
CA MET A 391 -14.96 -3.66 -3.51
C MET A 391 -13.88 -3.31 -4.53
N GLY A 392 -13.87 -4.01 -5.68
CA GLY A 392 -12.93 -3.75 -6.76
C GLY A 392 -13.09 -2.35 -7.34
N ALA A 393 -14.34 -1.89 -7.57
CA ALA A 393 -14.61 -0.58 -8.15
C ALA A 393 -14.09 0.58 -7.30
N PHE A 394 -14.23 0.50 -5.98
CA PHE A 394 -13.77 1.56 -5.08
C PHE A 394 -12.25 1.65 -5.05
N VAL A 395 -11.58 0.49 -4.96
CA VAL A 395 -10.12 0.39 -5.04
C VAL A 395 -9.64 0.91 -6.40
N ALA A 396 -10.18 0.40 -7.51
CA ALA A 396 -9.78 0.75 -8.88
C ALA A 396 -9.82 2.26 -9.13
N SER A 397 -10.84 2.95 -8.60
CA SER A 397 -10.92 4.40 -8.65
C SER A 397 -9.82 5.06 -7.82
N CYS A 398 -9.68 4.70 -6.54
CA CYS A 398 -8.71 5.36 -5.66
C CYS A 398 -7.24 5.13 -6.08
N SER A 399 -6.88 3.89 -6.42
CA SER A 399 -5.52 3.49 -6.79
C SER A 399 -5.20 3.73 -8.26
N ARG A 400 -6.21 3.91 -9.12
CA ARG A 400 -6.05 3.98 -10.60
C ARG A 400 -5.51 2.69 -11.21
N THR A 401 -5.73 1.55 -10.56
CA THR A 401 -5.25 0.23 -10.99
C THR A 401 -6.39 -0.79 -11.07
N PRO A 402 -7.22 -0.74 -12.13
CA PRO A 402 -8.42 -1.58 -12.24
C PRO A 402 -8.11 -3.08 -12.36
N ILE A 403 -6.98 -3.48 -12.98
CA ILE A 403 -6.67 -4.92 -13.13
C ILE A 403 -6.25 -5.51 -11.78
N THR A 404 -5.43 -4.77 -11.03
CA THR A 404 -5.01 -5.08 -9.66
C THR A 404 -6.21 -5.17 -8.73
N ALA A 405 -7.10 -4.18 -8.76
CA ALA A 405 -8.31 -4.15 -7.95
C ALA A 405 -9.21 -5.38 -8.23
N MET A 406 -9.35 -5.75 -9.50
CA MET A 406 -10.10 -6.95 -9.90
C MET A 406 -9.48 -8.23 -9.31
N PHE A 407 -8.17 -8.44 -9.45
CA PHE A 407 -7.51 -9.64 -8.95
C PHE A 407 -7.46 -9.70 -7.41
N LEU A 408 -7.40 -8.56 -6.74
CA LEU A 408 -7.45 -8.50 -5.28
C LEU A 408 -8.86 -8.77 -4.72
N ALA A 409 -9.92 -8.30 -5.39
CA ALA A 409 -11.29 -8.68 -5.05
C ALA A 409 -11.54 -10.17 -5.35
N PHE A 410 -11.01 -10.69 -6.46
CA PHE A 410 -11.06 -12.11 -6.80
C PHE A 410 -10.41 -12.99 -5.73
N ALA A 411 -9.29 -12.56 -5.13
CA ALA A 411 -8.54 -13.36 -4.17
C ALA A 411 -9.37 -13.82 -2.97
N LEU A 412 -10.40 -13.06 -2.57
CA LEU A 412 -11.33 -13.41 -1.49
C LEU A 412 -12.25 -14.58 -1.88
N THR A 413 -12.60 -14.72 -3.16
CA THR A 413 -13.56 -15.75 -3.61
C THR A 413 -12.90 -16.93 -4.30
N LYS A 414 -11.77 -16.69 -4.97
CA LYS A 414 -11.08 -17.61 -5.89
C LYS A 414 -12.03 -18.25 -6.92
N ASP A 415 -13.09 -17.54 -7.31
CA ASP A 415 -14.03 -17.94 -8.38
C ASP A 415 -13.75 -17.15 -9.67
N LEU A 416 -13.39 -17.85 -10.74
CA LEU A 416 -13.06 -17.19 -12.01
C LEU A 416 -14.28 -16.54 -12.69
N LEU A 417 -15.50 -16.98 -12.34
CA LEU A 417 -16.72 -16.47 -12.95
C LEU A 417 -17.01 -15.01 -12.55
N ILE A 418 -16.50 -14.55 -11.40
CA ILE A 418 -16.73 -13.18 -10.91
C ILE A 418 -15.76 -12.13 -11.48
N LEU A 419 -14.75 -12.52 -12.26
CA LEU A 419 -13.78 -11.58 -12.83
C LEU A 419 -14.45 -10.57 -13.76
N LYS A 420 -15.29 -11.03 -14.69
CA LYS A 420 -15.91 -10.13 -15.70
C LYS A 420 -16.78 -9.05 -15.03
N PRO A 421 -17.67 -9.39 -14.09
CA PRO A 421 -18.50 -8.42 -13.37
C PRO A 421 -17.69 -7.37 -12.61
N ILE A 422 -16.66 -7.83 -11.89
CA ILE A 422 -15.78 -6.93 -11.15
C ILE A 422 -15.06 -6.00 -12.10
N LEU A 423 -14.53 -6.51 -13.21
CA LEU A 423 -13.81 -5.71 -14.19
C LEU A 423 -14.69 -4.61 -14.81
N VAL A 424 -15.95 -4.92 -15.13
CA VAL A 424 -16.90 -3.92 -15.66
C VAL A 424 -17.08 -2.77 -14.68
N ALA A 425 -17.37 -3.07 -13.41
CA ALA A 425 -17.54 -2.05 -12.37
C ALA A 425 -16.24 -1.27 -12.12
N CYS A 426 -15.09 -1.96 -12.11
CA CYS A 426 -13.77 -1.36 -11.98
C CYS A 426 -13.47 -0.36 -13.09
N LEU A 427 -13.72 -0.73 -14.35
CA LEU A 427 -13.48 0.14 -15.50
C LEU A 427 -14.40 1.35 -15.50
N ALA A 428 -15.69 1.17 -15.22
CA ALA A 428 -16.64 2.27 -15.12
C ALA A 428 -16.24 3.27 -14.02
N SER A 429 -15.93 2.75 -12.83
CA SER A 429 -15.46 3.54 -11.68
C SER A 429 -14.16 4.29 -11.96
N PHE A 430 -13.18 3.59 -12.55
CA PHE A 430 -11.89 4.17 -12.96
C PHE A 430 -12.08 5.33 -13.95
N LEU A 431 -12.91 5.14 -14.98
CA LEU A 431 -13.16 6.17 -16.00
C LEU A 431 -13.82 7.40 -15.39
N VAL A 432 -14.87 7.21 -14.59
CA VAL A 432 -15.57 8.32 -13.92
C VAL A 432 -14.62 9.12 -13.05
N ALA A 433 -13.84 8.45 -12.20
CA ALA A 433 -12.98 9.17 -11.28
C ALA A 433 -11.79 9.85 -11.98
N ARG A 434 -11.33 9.33 -13.12
CA ARG A 434 -10.31 9.98 -13.96
C ARG A 434 -10.81 11.29 -14.59
N LEU A 435 -12.12 11.49 -14.75
CA LEU A 435 -12.69 12.79 -15.16
C LEU A 435 -12.41 13.89 -14.13
N PHE A 436 -12.26 13.53 -12.86
CA PHE A 436 -12.02 14.49 -11.77
C PHE A 436 -10.55 14.77 -11.51
N ASP A 437 -9.69 13.75 -11.45
CA ASP A 437 -8.23 13.90 -11.33
C ASP A 437 -7.54 12.61 -11.82
N HIS A 438 -6.51 12.77 -12.66
CA HIS A 438 -5.82 11.67 -13.32
C HIS A 438 -4.87 10.88 -12.40
N ARG A 439 -4.46 11.46 -11.26
CA ARG A 439 -3.49 10.85 -10.33
C ARG A 439 -4.18 9.91 -9.35
N SER A 440 -3.48 8.86 -8.93
CA SER A 440 -3.95 7.98 -7.85
C SER A 440 -3.83 8.66 -6.49
N ILE A 441 -4.54 8.13 -5.49
CA ILE A 441 -4.40 8.59 -4.10
C ILE A 441 -2.94 8.51 -3.63
N TYR A 442 -2.24 7.44 -4.01
CA TYR A 442 -0.85 7.23 -3.63
C TYR A 442 0.08 8.27 -4.28
N GLU A 443 -0.13 8.61 -5.55
CA GLU A 443 0.65 9.66 -6.21
C GLU A 443 0.41 11.05 -5.59
N ARG A 444 -0.85 11.34 -5.23
CA ARG A 444 -1.21 12.60 -4.55
C ARG A 444 -0.62 12.67 -3.14
N GLN A 445 -0.61 11.55 -2.39
CA GLN A 445 0.02 11.45 -1.08
C GLN A 445 1.54 11.64 -1.15
N MET A 446 2.20 10.94 -2.07
CA MET A 446 3.65 11.10 -2.29
C MET A 446 4.00 12.55 -2.65
N GLY A 447 3.18 13.22 -3.48
CA GLY A 447 3.37 14.64 -3.80
C GLY A 447 3.28 15.56 -2.58
N MET A 448 2.39 15.26 -1.63
CA MET A 448 2.25 16.01 -0.38
C MET A 448 3.44 15.78 0.56
N GLU A 449 3.88 14.52 0.72
CA GLU A 449 5.05 14.18 1.54
C GLU A 449 6.32 14.90 1.05
N LEU A 450 6.52 14.94 -0.27
CA LEU A 450 7.65 15.65 -0.90
C LEU A 450 7.63 17.15 -0.63
N LEU A 451 6.46 17.77 -0.65
CA LEU A 451 6.33 19.19 -0.32
C LEU A 451 6.74 19.46 1.14
N VAL A 452 6.31 18.61 2.08
CA VAL A 452 6.68 18.73 3.49
C VAL A 452 8.20 18.57 3.67
N GLU A 453 8.81 17.56 3.06
CA GLU A 453 10.26 17.35 3.11
C GLU A 453 11.05 18.56 2.58
N SER A 454 10.61 19.15 1.46
CA SER A 454 11.27 20.32 0.87
C SER A 454 11.20 21.56 1.77
N HIS A 455 10.08 21.77 2.46
CA HIS A 455 9.93 22.88 3.42
C HIS A 455 10.83 22.68 4.64
N LEU A 456 10.92 21.45 5.16
CA LEU A 456 11.79 21.11 6.29
C LEU A 456 13.27 21.27 5.92
N GLN A 457 13.67 20.86 4.72
CA GLN A 457 15.04 21.08 4.22
C GLN A 457 15.36 22.57 4.12
N ALA A 458 14.49 23.37 3.50
CA ALA A 458 14.67 24.82 3.41
C ALA A 458 14.75 25.50 4.78
N GLN A 459 13.96 25.05 5.78
CA GLN A 459 14.05 25.56 7.14
C GLN A 459 15.37 25.18 7.84
N ARG A 460 15.86 23.94 7.64
CA ARG A 460 17.16 23.50 8.17
C ARG A 460 18.31 24.28 7.56
N GLU A 461 18.28 24.53 6.26
CA GLU A 461 19.28 25.35 5.57
C GLU A 461 19.26 26.80 6.08
N ARG A 462 18.07 27.39 6.31
CA ARG A 462 17.95 28.72 6.93
C ARG A 462 18.51 28.75 8.35
N ARG A 463 18.23 27.75 9.18
CA ARG A 463 18.75 27.66 10.57
C ARG A 463 20.27 27.37 10.60
N GLY A 464 20.77 26.51 9.72
CA GLY A 464 22.20 26.22 9.58
C GLY A 464 23.00 27.38 8.98
N GLY A 465 22.40 28.13 8.05
CA GLY A 465 22.96 29.35 7.49
C GLY A 465 23.10 30.47 8.53
N ILE A 466 22.21 30.56 9.52
CA ILE A 466 22.33 31.50 10.64
C ILE A 466 23.50 31.13 11.56
N HIS A 467 23.78 29.83 11.77
CA HIS A 467 24.95 29.39 12.54
C HIS A 467 26.28 29.62 11.80
N HIS A 468 26.31 29.46 10.47
CA HIS A 468 27.50 29.80 9.68
C HIS A 468 27.71 31.32 9.50
N ALA A 469 26.65 32.13 9.57
CA ALA A 469 26.77 33.59 9.57
C ALA A 469 27.31 34.15 10.89
N TRP A 470 27.14 33.43 12.00
CA TRP A 470 27.71 33.80 13.31
C TRP A 470 29.15 33.32 13.53
N ASP A 471 29.61 32.30 12.82
CA ASP A 471 31.01 31.82 12.83
C ASP A 471 31.87 32.48 11.73
N GLY A 472 31.51 33.72 11.39
CA GLY A 472 32.09 34.52 10.30
C GLY A 472 33.33 35.33 10.68
N SER A 473 34.00 35.04 11.80
CA SER A 473 35.24 35.74 12.21
C SER A 473 36.51 34.88 12.17
N VAL A 474 36.52 33.74 11.45
CA VAL A 474 37.77 33.03 11.15
C VAL A 474 37.90 32.76 9.66
N ARG A 475 38.63 33.66 8.99
CA ARG A 475 39.13 33.51 7.62
C ARG A 475 39.71 32.10 7.41
N ARG A 476 39.15 31.32 6.49
CA ARG A 476 39.89 30.28 5.76
C ARG A 476 39.99 30.68 4.29
N ARG A 477 41.22 30.85 3.84
CA ARG A 477 41.60 31.17 2.45
C ARG A 477 40.96 30.15 1.50
N ALA A 478 40.30 30.65 0.47
CA ALA A 478 39.79 29.85 -0.63
C ALA A 478 40.95 29.13 -1.32
N PHE A 479 40.83 27.81 -1.43
CA PHE A 479 41.69 26.97 -2.26
C PHE A 479 41.26 27.18 -3.73
N GLN A 480 42.11 27.82 -4.53
CA GLN A 480 41.93 27.92 -5.98
C GLN A 480 42.37 26.59 -6.64
N PRO A 481 41.54 25.95 -7.46
CA PRO A 481 41.97 24.79 -8.25
C PRO A 481 42.92 25.22 -9.38
N PRO A 482 43.90 24.39 -9.77
CA PRO A 482 44.85 24.73 -10.84
C PRO A 482 44.15 24.72 -12.21
N GLN A 483 44.48 25.69 -13.05
CA GLN A 483 43.99 25.79 -14.43
C GLN A 483 44.53 24.64 -15.31
N PRO A 484 43.75 24.17 -16.31
CA PRO A 484 44.21 23.15 -17.24
C PRO A 484 45.25 23.73 -18.23
N PRO A 485 46.20 22.92 -18.71
CA PRO A 485 47.24 23.38 -19.62
C PRO A 485 46.66 23.83 -20.97
N GLY A 486 47.13 24.98 -21.44
CA GLY A 486 46.66 25.67 -22.64
C GLY A 486 46.79 24.82 -23.90
N ARG A 487 45.72 24.81 -24.70
CA ARG A 487 45.76 24.42 -26.11
C ARG A 487 46.53 25.50 -26.87
N THR A 488 47.68 25.13 -27.42
CA THR A 488 48.41 25.89 -28.43
C THR A 488 47.54 26.04 -29.68
N ALA A 489 46.99 27.24 -29.90
CA ALA A 489 46.53 27.66 -31.21
C ALA A 489 47.76 28.02 -32.03
N ARG A 490 48.05 27.25 -33.10
CA ARG A 490 48.94 27.69 -34.17
C ARG A 490 48.13 28.63 -35.06
N SER A 491 48.56 29.89 -35.20
CA SER A 491 48.20 30.72 -36.35
C SER A 491 49.13 30.35 -37.52
N PRO A 492 48.63 30.31 -38.76
CA PRO A 492 49.47 30.32 -39.95
C PRO A 492 49.90 31.76 -40.24
N ASP A 493 51.20 31.98 -40.45
CA ASP A 493 51.80 33.01 -41.33
C ASP A 493 53.32 33.16 -41.02
N ASP A 494 54.13 32.46 -41.82
CA ASP A 494 55.43 32.82 -42.45
C ASP A 494 56.65 33.41 -41.66
N PRO A 495 57.89 33.41 -42.23
CA PRO A 495 58.62 32.38 -42.99
C PRO A 495 60.08 32.15 -42.50
N ALA A 496 60.73 31.14 -43.09
CA ALA A 496 62.15 30.95 -43.40
C ALA A 496 63.27 31.67 -42.59
N GLY A 497 64.20 30.85 -42.09
CA GLY A 497 65.53 31.25 -41.59
C GLY A 497 66.26 30.07 -40.99
#